data_AF-A0A357HFX3-F1
#
_entry.id   AF-A0A357HFX3-F1
#
_cell.length_a   1.000
_cell.length_b   1.000
_cell.length_c   1.000
_cell.angle_alpha   90.00
_cell.angle_beta   90.00
_cell.angle_gamma   90.00
#
_symmetry.space_group_name_H-M   'P 1'
#
loop_
_entity.id
_entity.type
_entity.pdbx_description
1 polymer ?
#
loop_
_entity_poly.entity_id
_entity_poly.type
_entity_poly.pdbx_seq_one_letter_code
_entity_poly.pdbx_strand_id
1 'polypeptide(L)'
;MDEAVVHSLDWLAIGGYVVLLLWLGFYKSAKKEESKDFILAGRKLSLPGFIATLVATWYGGILGIGENTYNYGIQTWFIFALPYYIFGLLFAIFLAPRIRNLPHRSIPDHFKHHFGHSAGIV
;
A
#
# COMPACT_ATOMS: atom_id res chain seq x y z
N MET A 1 -23.98 18.93 21.21
CA MET A 1 -22.87 18.06 20.78
C MET A 1 -22.66 17.09 21.93
N ASP A 2 -23.22 15.89 21.82
CA ASP A 2 -22.97 14.86 22.82
C ASP A 2 -21.49 14.48 22.73
N GLU A 3 -20.78 14.57 23.85
CA GLU A 3 -19.42 14.05 23.92
C GLU A 3 -19.50 12.55 23.65
N ALA A 4 -18.88 12.11 22.55
CA ALA A 4 -18.76 10.69 22.25
C ALA A 4 -17.82 10.06 23.29
N VAL A 5 -18.41 9.57 24.39
CA VAL A 5 -17.67 8.86 25.43
C VAL A 5 -17.30 7.49 24.88
N VAL A 6 -16.02 7.31 24.56
CA VAL A 6 -15.46 6.04 24.09
C VAL A 6 -15.62 4.99 25.20
N HIS A 7 -16.29 3.88 24.89
CA HIS A 7 -16.59 2.85 25.89
C HIS A 7 -15.30 2.09 26.27
N SER A 8 -15.25 1.52 27.47
CA SER A 8 -14.09 0.74 27.94
C SER A 8 -13.77 -0.45 27.02
N LEU A 9 -14.78 -1.00 26.36
CA LEU A 9 -14.63 -2.06 25.36
C LEU A 9 -13.88 -1.58 24.09
N ASP A 10 -14.10 -0.33 23.68
CA ASP A 10 -13.44 0.25 22.51
C ASP A 10 -11.94 0.44 22.80
N TRP A 11 -11.60 0.90 24.00
CA TRP A 11 -10.21 1.01 24.46
C TRP A 11 -9.51 -0.36 24.50
N LEU A 12 -10.21 -1.41 24.94
CA LEU A 12 -9.68 -2.77 24.91
C LEU A 12 -9.41 -3.25 23.48
N ALA A 13 -10.33 -2.97 22.54
CA ALA A 13 -10.16 -3.32 21.14
C ALA A 13 -8.96 -2.59 20.50
N ILE A 14 -8.84 -1.27 20.73
CA ILE A 14 -7.73 -0.44 20.23
C ILE A 14 -6.40 -0.92 20.83
N GLY A 15 -6.35 -1.09 22.15
CA GLY A 15 -5.15 -1.56 22.85
C GLY A 15 -4.71 -2.94 22.37
N GLY A 16 -5.66 -3.88 22.25
CA GLY A 16 -5.40 -5.22 21.74
C GLY A 16 -4.85 -5.21 20.31
N TYR A 17 -5.42 -4.37 19.43
CA TYR A 17 -4.94 -4.20 18.06
C TYR A 17 -3.48 -3.70 18.02
N VAL A 18 -3.16 -2.64 18.77
CA VAL A 18 -1.80 -2.08 18.81
C VAL A 18 -0.80 -3.09 19.37
N VAL A 19 -1.14 -3.78 20.46
CA VAL A 19 -0.27 -4.81 21.06
C VAL A 19 -0.02 -5.94 20.07
N LEU A 20 -1.05 -6.41 19.37
CA LEU A 20 -0.94 -7.46 18.37
C LEU A 20 -0.03 -7.04 17.20
N LEU A 21 -0.18 -5.80 16.70
CA LEU A 21 0.69 -5.27 15.66
C LEU A 21 2.15 -5.22 16.08
N LEU A 22 2.43 -4.69 17.28
CA LEU A 22 3.78 -4.62 17.82
C LEU A 22 4.37 -6.02 18.02
N TRP A 23 3.59 -6.94 18.59
CA TRP A 23 4.00 -8.32 18.79
C TRP A 23 4.38 -9.01 17.46
N LEU A 24 3.54 -8.87 16.43
CA LEU A 24 3.83 -9.40 15.08
C LEU A 24 5.10 -8.77 14.49
N GLY A 25 5.30 -7.46 14.67
CA GLY A 25 6.49 -6.74 14.21
C GLY A 25 7.77 -7.27 14.85
N PHE A 26 7.81 -7.34 16.19
CA PHE A 26 8.98 -7.83 16.93
C PHE A 26 9.24 -9.32 16.70
N TYR A 27 8.19 -10.14 16.65
CA TYR A 27 8.31 -11.57 16.37
C TYR A 27 8.98 -11.84 15.02
N LYS A 28 8.61 -11.06 13.99
CA LYS A 28 9.19 -11.20 12.64
C LYS A 28 10.58 -10.57 12.53
N SER A 29 10.83 -9.47 13.25
CA SER A 29 12.14 -8.78 13.28
C SER A 29 13.25 -9.59 13.93
N ALA A 30 12.94 -10.59 14.77
CA ALA A 30 13.92 -11.48 15.38
C ALA A 30 14.63 -12.40 14.36
N LYS A 31 14.10 -12.53 13.13
CA LYS A 31 14.74 -13.27 12.04
C LYS A 31 15.68 -12.34 11.26
N LYS A 32 16.99 -12.59 11.33
CA LYS A 32 17.99 -11.91 10.49
C LYS A 32 17.81 -12.36 9.04
N GLU A 33 17.09 -11.57 8.24
CA GLU A 33 17.01 -11.76 6.80
C GLU A 33 18.00 -10.84 6.08
N GLU A 34 18.61 -11.31 4.98
CA GLU A 34 19.40 -10.44 4.10
C GLU A 34 18.56 -9.26 3.61
N SER A 35 19.17 -8.10 3.37
CA SER A 35 18.48 -6.89 2.89
C SER A 35 17.53 -7.12 1.69
N LYS A 36 17.88 -8.06 0.80
CA LYS A 36 17.04 -8.48 -0.33
C LYS A 36 15.78 -9.21 0.10
N ASP A 37 15.90 -10.10 1.08
CA ASP A 37 14.78 -10.87 1.60
C ASP A 37 13.83 -9.99 2.41
N PHE A 38 14.35 -8.96 3.08
CA PHE A 38 13.53 -7.96 3.77
C PHE A 38 12.61 -7.18 2.80
N ILE A 39 13.14 -6.70 1.68
CA ILE A 39 12.37 -5.88 0.73
C ILE A 39 11.47 -6.74 -0.18
N LEU A 40 11.96 -7.91 -0.61
CA LEU A 40 11.27 -8.73 -1.59
C LEU A 40 10.47 -9.89 -0.97
N ALA A 41 10.58 -10.11 0.35
CA ALA A 41 10.07 -11.31 1.03
C ALA A 41 10.47 -12.62 0.31
N GLY A 42 11.66 -12.63 -0.31
CA GLY A 42 12.13 -13.71 -1.17
C GLY A 42 11.23 -14.04 -2.38
N ARG A 43 10.33 -13.14 -2.79
CA ARG A 43 9.27 -13.35 -3.81
C ARG A 43 8.35 -14.54 -3.50
N LYS A 44 8.18 -14.87 -2.22
CA LYS A 44 7.39 -16.03 -1.76
C LYS A 44 5.93 -15.70 -1.46
N LEU A 45 5.53 -14.43 -1.63
CA LEU A 45 4.17 -14.01 -1.31
C LEU A 45 3.18 -14.64 -2.29
N SER A 46 2.21 -15.40 -1.75
CA SER A 46 1.13 -15.98 -2.55
C SER A 46 0.25 -14.88 -3.15
N LEU A 47 -0.44 -15.18 -4.25
CA LEU A 47 -1.32 -14.22 -4.92
C LEU A 47 -2.36 -13.59 -3.95
N PRO A 48 -3.06 -14.36 -3.09
CA PRO A 48 -3.99 -13.77 -2.12
C PRO A 48 -3.30 -12.84 -1.12
N GLY A 49 -2.11 -13.22 -0.62
CA GLY A 49 -1.33 -12.39 0.29
C GLY A 49 -0.88 -11.09 -0.38
N PHE A 50 -0.46 -11.17 -1.65
CA PHE A 50 -0.06 -10.01 -2.45
C PHE A 50 -1.23 -9.04 -2.64
N ILE A 51 -2.40 -9.54 -3.04
CA ILE A 51 -3.61 -8.73 -3.19
C ILE A 51 -3.97 -8.06 -1.86
N ALA A 52 -3.98 -8.80 -0.75
CA ALA A 52 -4.31 -8.25 0.57
C ALA A 52 -3.37 -7.10 0.97
N THR A 53 -2.05 -7.28 0.79
CA THR A 53 -1.07 -6.23 1.11
C THR A 53 -1.19 -5.00 0.19
N LEU A 54 -1.47 -5.22 -1.10
CA LEU A 54 -1.62 -4.14 -2.07
C LEU A 54 -2.87 -3.30 -1.78
N VAL A 55 -4.01 -3.95 -1.52
CA VAL A 55 -5.27 -3.30 -1.13
C VAL A 55 -5.06 -2.51 0.16
N ALA A 56 -4.48 -3.12 1.20
CA ALA A 56 -4.21 -2.43 2.46
C ALA A 56 -3.33 -1.17 2.29
N THR A 57 -2.35 -1.22 1.38
CA THR A 57 -1.45 -0.08 1.10
C THR A 57 -2.18 1.06 0.38
N TRP A 58 -3.14 0.73 -0.48
CA TRP A 58 -3.86 1.70 -1.29
C TRP A 58 -4.90 2.49 -0.48
N TYR A 59 -5.58 1.85 0.48
CA TYR A 59 -6.69 2.46 1.24
C TYR A 59 -6.24 3.28 2.47
N GLY A 60 -5.28 4.21 2.30
CA GLY A 60 -4.81 5.10 3.38
C GLY A 60 -5.64 6.38 3.59
N GLY A 61 -6.39 6.84 2.59
CA GLY A 61 -7.10 8.13 2.58
C GLY A 61 -8.62 8.03 2.70
N ILE A 62 -9.14 7.03 3.43
CA ILE A 62 -10.57 6.69 3.41
C ILE A 62 -11.49 7.83 3.88
N LEU A 63 -11.04 8.65 4.83
CA LEU A 63 -11.81 9.79 5.32
C LEU A 63 -12.02 10.86 4.25
N GLY A 64 -11.00 11.17 3.43
CA GLY A 64 -11.12 12.14 2.35
C GLY A 64 -12.07 11.68 1.24
N ILE A 65 -12.04 10.39 0.91
CA ILE A 65 -13.02 9.80 -0.03
C ILE A 65 -14.43 9.85 0.56
N GLY A 66 -14.58 9.56 1.85
CA GLY A 66 -15.85 9.62 2.56
C GLY A 66 -16.44 11.03 2.57
N GLU A 67 -15.64 12.03 2.91
CA GLU A 67 -16.01 13.45 2.88
C GLU A 67 -16.42 13.91 1.47
N ASN A 68 -15.62 13.58 0.45
CA ASN A 68 -15.97 13.97 -0.92
C ASN A 68 -17.25 13.28 -1.39
N THR A 69 -17.47 12.01 -1.01
CA THR A 69 -18.70 11.28 -1.32
C THR A 69 -19.91 11.88 -0.61
N TYR A 70 -19.75 12.30 0.64
CA TYR A 70 -20.81 12.98 1.38
C TYR A 70 -21.22 14.29 0.70
N ASN A 71 -20.24 15.09 0.27
CA ASN A 71 -20.47 16.40 -0.34
C ASN A 71 -20.92 16.35 -1.81
N TYR A 72 -20.43 15.38 -2.60
CA TYR A 72 -20.59 15.36 -4.06
C TYR A 72 -21.16 14.03 -4.62
N GLY A 73 -21.45 13.07 -3.76
CA GLY A 73 -22.08 11.80 -4.13
C GLY A 73 -21.28 11.03 -5.19
N ILE A 74 -21.98 10.64 -6.26
CA ILE A 74 -21.44 9.80 -7.34
C ILE A 74 -20.29 10.45 -8.11
N GLN A 75 -20.15 11.76 -8.06
CA GLN A 75 -19.03 12.47 -8.70
C GLN A 75 -17.68 11.93 -8.21
N THR A 76 -17.57 11.59 -6.92
CA THR A 76 -16.38 10.97 -6.31
C THR A 76 -15.93 9.74 -7.08
N TRP A 77 -16.88 8.92 -7.55
CA TRP A 77 -16.58 7.71 -8.30
C TRP A 77 -15.94 8.02 -9.66
N PHE A 78 -16.41 9.06 -10.34
CA PHE A 78 -15.86 9.47 -11.65
C PHE A 78 -14.46 10.07 -11.54
N ILE A 79 -14.12 10.73 -10.44
CA ILE A 79 -12.79 11.33 -10.27
C ILE A 79 -11.77 10.37 -9.64
N PHE A 80 -12.19 9.47 -8.73
CA PHE A 80 -11.27 8.60 -7.99
C PHE A 80 -11.30 7.13 -8.42
N ALA A 81 -12.45 6.58 -8.83
CA ALA A 81 -12.59 5.14 -9.05
C ALA A 81 -12.58 4.73 -10.53
N LEU A 82 -13.42 5.35 -11.37
CA LEU A 82 -13.57 4.96 -12.77
C LEU A 82 -12.24 5.06 -13.56
N PRO A 83 -11.52 6.20 -13.56
CA PRO A 83 -10.24 6.31 -14.26
C PRO A 83 -9.22 5.31 -13.73
N TYR A 84 -9.21 5.08 -12.41
CA TYR A 84 -8.28 4.14 -11.76
C TYR A 84 -8.42 2.72 -12.33
N TYR A 85 -9.64 2.20 -12.52
CA TYR A 85 -9.82 0.88 -13.10
C TYR A 85 -9.39 0.80 -14.56
N ILE A 86 -9.67 1.85 -15.35
CA ILE A 86 -9.26 1.92 -16.75
C ILE A 86 -7.73 1.94 -16.85
N PHE A 87 -7.07 2.86 -16.15
CA PHE A 87 -5.61 2.96 -16.18
C PHE A 87 -4.92 1.78 -15.51
N GLY A 88 -5.52 1.19 -14.48
CA GLY A 88 -5.03 -0.04 -13.85
C GLY A 88 -5.04 -1.21 -14.82
N LEU A 89 -6.09 -1.36 -15.62
CA LEU A 89 -6.17 -2.38 -16.66
C LEU A 89 -5.12 -2.13 -17.77
N LEU A 90 -4.99 -0.89 -18.24
CA LEU A 90 -3.97 -0.51 -19.23
C LEU A 90 -2.56 -0.78 -18.70
N PHE A 91 -2.29 -0.42 -17.44
CA PHE A 91 -1.02 -0.70 -16.78
C PHE A 91 -0.74 -2.21 -16.72
N ALA A 92 -1.72 -3.00 -16.30
CA ALA A 92 -1.59 -4.46 -16.18
C ALA A 92 -1.28 -5.14 -17.53
N ILE A 93 -1.89 -4.67 -18.63
CA ILE A 93 -1.72 -5.27 -19.96
C ILE A 93 -0.43 -4.77 -20.64
N PHE A 94 -0.15 -3.47 -20.62
CA PHE A 94 0.92 -2.89 -21.45
C PHE A 94 2.23 -2.65 -20.68
N LEU A 95 2.15 -2.26 -19.42
CA LEU A 95 3.32 -1.80 -18.66
C LEU A 95 3.87 -2.89 -17.75
N ALA A 96 3.02 -3.63 -17.04
CA ALA A 96 3.45 -4.66 -16.10
C ALA A 96 4.33 -5.75 -16.75
N PRO A 97 4.05 -6.27 -17.97
CA PRO A 97 4.92 -7.25 -18.60
C PRO A 97 6.29 -6.69 -18.98
N ARG A 98 6.33 -5.42 -19.42
CA ARG A 98 7.59 -4.73 -19.76
C ARG A 98 8.44 -4.50 -18.52
N ILE A 99 7.83 -3.98 -17.45
CA ILE A 99 8.51 -3.69 -16.18
C ILE A 99 9.05 -4.98 -15.54
N ARG A 100 8.31 -6.09 -15.60
CA ARG A 100 8.72 -7.38 -15.04
C ARG A 100 10.03 -7.90 -15.62
N ASN A 101 10.34 -7.56 -16.87
CA ASN A 101 11.55 -8.03 -17.56
C ASN A 101 12.76 -7.08 -17.38
N LEU A 102 12.57 -5.94 -16.72
CA LEU A 102 13.66 -5.00 -16.45
C LEU A 102 14.56 -5.53 -15.31
N PRO A 103 15.88 -5.30 -15.39
CA PRO A 103 16.82 -5.74 -14.34
C PRO A 103 16.75 -4.88 -13.07
N HIS A 104 16.07 -3.74 -13.11
CA HIS A 104 15.97 -2.76 -12.03
C HIS A 104 14.95 -3.18 -10.97
N ARG A 105 15.23 -2.89 -9.70
CA ARG A 105 14.41 -3.37 -8.56
C ARG A 105 13.51 -2.30 -7.97
N SER A 106 13.75 -1.04 -8.32
CA SER A 106 13.04 0.11 -7.82
C SER A 106 12.86 1.14 -8.94
N ILE A 107 11.92 2.07 -8.74
CA ILE A 107 11.75 3.20 -9.66
C ILE A 107 13.03 4.06 -9.68
N PRO A 108 13.64 4.45 -8.55
CA PRO A 108 14.90 5.21 -8.56
C PRO A 108 16.04 4.54 -9.32
N ASP A 109 16.19 3.21 -9.24
CA ASP A 109 17.20 2.49 -10.03
C ASP A 109 16.98 2.63 -11.53
N HIS A 110 15.71 2.62 -11.97
CA HIS A 110 15.36 2.81 -13.37
C HIS A 110 15.69 4.23 -13.84
N PHE A 111 15.37 5.24 -13.03
CA PHE A 111 15.73 6.63 -13.31
C PHE A 111 17.25 6.84 -13.33
N LYS A 112 17.97 6.26 -12.37
CA LYS A 112 19.44 6.30 -12.32
C LYS A 112 20.07 5.75 -13.59
N HIS A 113 19.56 4.62 -14.08
CA HIS A 113 20.08 3.97 -15.27
C HIS A 113 19.82 4.78 -16.54
N HIS A 114 18.64 5.41 -16.67
CA HIS A 114 18.27 6.10 -17.91
C HIS A 114 18.69 7.58 -17.95
N PHE A 115 18.70 8.25 -16.79
CA PHE A 115 18.90 9.70 -16.68
C PHE A 115 20.13 10.10 -15.85
N GLY A 116 20.89 9.13 -15.34
CA GLY A 116 22.11 9.36 -14.57
C GLY A 116 21.88 9.51 -13.07
N HIS A 117 22.98 9.67 -12.33
CA HIS A 117 22.96 9.52 -10.87
C HIS A 117 22.02 10.49 -10.15
N SER A 118 22.01 11.76 -10.56
CA SER A 118 21.20 12.81 -9.91
C SER A 118 19.70 12.54 -10.00
N ALA A 119 19.23 11.92 -11.08
CA ALA A 119 17.81 11.60 -11.27
C ALA A 119 17.34 10.39 -10.43
N GLY A 120 18.28 9.59 -9.90
CA GLY A 120 18.00 8.43 -9.05
C GLY A 120 18.11 8.69 -7.55
N ILE A 121 18.41 9.93 -7.15
CA ILE A 121 18.45 10.34 -5.75
C ILE A 121 17.06 10.95 -5.45
N VAL A 122 16.24 10.21 -4.71
CA VAL A 122 14.95 10.64 -4.17
C VAL A 122 15.05 10.60 -2.65
#